data_AF-A0A956FUU2-F1
#
_entry.id   AF-A0A956FUU2-F1
#
_cell.length_a   1.000
_cell.length_b   1.000
_cell.length_c   1.000
_cell.angle_alpha   90.00
_cell.angle_beta   90.00
_cell.angle_gamma   90.00
#
_symmetry.space_group_name_H-M   'P 1'
#
loop_
_entity.id
_entity.type
_entity.pdbx_description
1 polymer ?
#
loop_
_entity_poly.entity_id
_entity_poly.type
_entity_poly.pdbx_seq_one_letter_code
_entity_poly.pdbx_strand_id
1 'polypeptide(L)'
;MRSDLLVAAALLCAACSSSAEPRPAGSDASEKAEAPEPARQPTPPVASADAQPPETAAEAPEPDTGDATESAAKAGALRESLGEAASVVERATDVEIARLRVIAALHAQVGRLKSDTTIAGYPIEGASRPLDQGTRTQLVDTLLDDSNYQWGFARRCANDYLIGLRFTTAAAKVEFALGMPCEQAFFVFTADDGVTSTGQIMTTAAAQRILDAAGAAGLP
;
A
#
# COMPACT_ATOMS: atom_id res chain seq x y z
N MET A 1 -9.24 -56.61 -0.61
CA MET A 1 -10.52 -57.30 -0.89
C MET A 1 -11.64 -56.52 -0.21
N ARG A 2 -12.58 -55.96 -1.00
CA ARG A 2 -13.94 -55.50 -0.63
C ARG A 2 -14.01 -54.29 0.33
N SER A 3 -14.77 -53.22 0.12
CA SER A 3 -15.82 -52.91 -0.86
C SER A 3 -15.99 -51.39 -0.99
N ASP A 4 -16.41 -50.98 -2.18
CA ASP A 4 -17.02 -49.71 -2.55
C ASP A 4 -18.19 -49.28 -1.65
N LEU A 5 -18.42 -47.97 -1.52
CA LEU A 5 -19.76 -47.39 -1.65
C LEU A 5 -19.68 -45.89 -2.03
N LEU A 6 -20.09 -45.60 -3.27
CA LEU A 6 -20.53 -44.31 -3.77
C LEU A 6 -21.92 -43.97 -3.20
N VAL A 7 -22.18 -42.71 -2.87
CA VAL A 7 -23.50 -42.08 -3.03
C VAL A 7 -23.32 -40.63 -3.49
N ALA A 8 -23.90 -40.33 -4.65
CA ALA A 8 -24.10 -39.00 -5.20
C ALA A 8 -25.52 -38.51 -4.88
N ALA A 9 -25.72 -37.20 -4.71
CA ALA A 9 -26.99 -36.53 -5.00
C ALA A 9 -26.78 -35.03 -5.20
N ALA A 10 -26.96 -34.58 -6.44
CA ALA A 10 -27.29 -33.20 -6.81
C ALA A 10 -28.82 -33.00 -6.67
N LEU A 11 -29.29 -31.76 -6.43
CA LEU A 11 -30.37 -31.11 -7.19
C LEU A 11 -30.80 -29.74 -6.60
N LEU A 12 -30.85 -28.75 -7.49
CA LEU A 12 -31.86 -27.68 -7.68
C LEU A 12 -32.24 -26.69 -6.55
N CYS A 13 -32.03 -25.40 -6.83
CA CYS A 13 -33.17 -24.51 -7.13
C CYS A 13 -32.75 -23.31 -7.99
N ALA A 14 -33.45 -23.17 -9.11
CA ALA A 14 -33.35 -22.09 -10.08
C ALA A 14 -34.34 -20.96 -9.73
N ALA A 15 -33.94 -19.76 -10.13
CA ALA A 15 -34.74 -18.63 -10.62
C ALA A 15 -36.24 -18.55 -10.23
N CYS A 16 -36.61 -17.42 -9.62
CA CYS A 16 -37.91 -16.80 -9.86
C CYS A 16 -37.71 -15.33 -10.24
N SER A 17 -38.16 -15.03 -11.45
CA SER A 17 -38.30 -13.72 -12.08
C SER A 17 -39.58 -13.01 -11.61
N SER A 18 -39.57 -11.67 -11.57
CA SER A 18 -40.75 -10.80 -11.75
C SER A 18 -40.23 -9.38 -12.01
N SER A 19 -40.13 -8.93 -13.26
CA SER A 19 -41.18 -8.29 -14.08
C SER A 19 -41.37 -6.79 -13.80
N ALA A 20 -41.09 -6.02 -14.85
CA ALA A 20 -41.82 -4.86 -15.38
C ALA A 20 -41.60 -3.43 -14.79
N GLU A 21 -41.11 -2.58 -15.69
CA GLU A 21 -41.11 -1.10 -15.83
C GLU A 21 -42.53 -0.45 -15.78
N PRO A 22 -42.79 0.88 -16.00
CA PRO A 22 -41.92 2.04 -16.30
C PRO A 22 -42.23 3.38 -15.54
N ARG A 23 -41.35 4.37 -15.81
CA ARG A 23 -41.41 5.86 -15.68
C ARG A 23 -42.78 6.52 -16.00
N PRO A 24 -43.11 7.80 -15.61
CA PRO A 24 -42.31 9.00 -15.95
C PRO A 24 -42.40 10.31 -15.10
N ALA A 25 -41.45 11.20 -15.42
CA ALA A 25 -41.48 12.67 -15.58
C ALA A 25 -42.16 13.63 -14.56
N GLY A 26 -41.38 14.65 -14.19
CA GLY A 26 -41.80 15.99 -13.74
C GLY A 26 -40.56 16.73 -13.23
N SER A 27 -39.80 17.50 -14.02
CA SER A 27 -40.04 18.89 -14.46
C SER A 27 -40.53 19.81 -13.33
N ASP A 28 -39.61 20.57 -12.73
CA ASP A 28 -39.81 22.01 -12.64
C ASP A 28 -38.48 22.75 -12.48
N ALA A 29 -38.29 23.70 -13.39
CA ALA A 29 -37.27 24.73 -13.33
C ALA A 29 -37.91 25.97 -12.71
N SER A 30 -37.23 26.58 -11.75
CA SER A 30 -37.35 28.01 -11.40
C SER A 30 -36.17 28.31 -10.49
N GLU A 31 -35.10 28.89 -11.00
CA GLU A 31 -34.98 30.34 -11.27
C GLU A 31 -35.06 31.15 -9.98
N LYS A 32 -33.88 31.50 -9.44
CA LYS A 32 -33.60 32.90 -9.12
C LYS A 32 -32.11 33.14 -8.96
N ALA A 33 -31.56 33.79 -9.97
CA ALA A 33 -30.33 34.54 -9.87
C ALA A 33 -30.57 35.77 -8.98
N GLU A 34 -29.65 36.05 -8.06
CA GLU A 34 -29.46 37.40 -7.55
C GLU A 34 -27.96 37.55 -7.20
N ALA A 35 -27.26 38.31 -8.05
CA ALA A 35 -25.97 38.89 -7.75
C ALA A 35 -26.18 40.40 -7.64
N PRO A 36 -25.61 41.04 -6.61
CA PRO A 36 -25.27 42.45 -6.72
C PRO A 36 -23.77 42.68 -6.51
N GLU A 37 -23.23 43.33 -7.54
CA GLU A 37 -22.04 44.16 -7.72
C GLU A 37 -20.91 44.33 -6.67
N PRO A 38 -19.68 44.59 -7.17
CA PRO A 38 -18.47 44.77 -6.38
C PRO A 38 -18.25 46.25 -5.99
N ALA A 39 -17.48 46.46 -4.91
CA ALA A 39 -16.34 47.39 -4.87
C ALA A 39 -16.06 47.84 -3.42
N ARG A 40 -14.79 47.71 -3.00
CA ARG A 40 -13.87 48.84 -2.71
C ARG A 40 -12.68 48.32 -1.89
N GLN A 41 -11.54 48.18 -2.57
CA GLN A 41 -10.23 48.21 -1.91
C GLN A 41 -9.88 49.66 -1.55
N PRO A 42 -9.29 49.92 -0.37
CA PRO A 42 -8.41 51.05 -0.17
C PRO A 42 -6.94 50.62 -0.38
N THR A 43 -6.24 51.49 -1.12
CA THR A 43 -4.84 51.53 -1.52
C THR A 43 -3.82 51.51 -0.37
N PRO A 44 -2.56 51.12 -0.64
CA PRO A 44 -1.47 51.10 0.35
C PRO A 44 -0.83 52.49 0.55
N PRO A 45 -0.24 52.78 1.72
CA PRO A 45 0.70 53.88 1.85
C PRO A 45 2.13 53.48 1.43
N VAL A 46 2.58 54.27 0.46
CA VAL A 46 3.90 54.64 -0.04
C VAL A 46 5.10 54.43 0.90
N ALA A 47 6.20 54.04 0.25
CA ALA A 47 7.55 53.88 0.73
C ALA A 47 8.14 55.11 1.45
N SER A 48 9.17 54.86 2.27
CA SER A 48 10.34 55.73 2.33
C SER A 48 11.58 54.84 2.51
N ALA A 49 12.46 54.96 1.52
CA ALA A 49 13.84 54.52 1.56
C ALA A 49 14.63 55.39 2.55
N ASP A 50 15.62 54.82 3.22
CA ASP A 50 16.99 55.33 3.09
C ASP A 50 18.03 54.42 3.75
N ALA A 51 19.24 54.48 3.20
CA ALA A 51 20.53 54.01 3.70
C ALA A 51 20.94 52.52 3.51
N GLN A 52 21.59 52.27 2.36
CA GLN A 52 22.69 51.31 2.16
C GLN A 52 24.04 51.91 2.66
N PRO A 53 25.18 51.17 2.68
CA PRO A 53 25.64 50.13 3.61
C PRO A 53 26.95 50.58 4.33
N PRO A 54 27.68 49.69 5.05
CA PRO A 54 28.99 49.35 4.49
C PRO A 54 29.40 47.88 4.61
N GLU A 55 30.35 47.54 3.74
CA GLU A 55 31.11 46.31 3.57
C GLU A 55 31.80 45.82 4.87
N THR A 56 31.92 44.51 5.06
CA THR A 56 33.22 43.78 5.07
C THR A 56 33.09 42.34 5.59
N ALA A 57 33.98 41.50 5.04
CA ALA A 57 34.48 40.23 5.56
C ALA A 57 33.54 39.01 5.53
N ALA A 58 33.81 38.19 4.50
CA ALA A 58 33.51 36.79 4.46
C ALA A 58 34.16 36.05 5.65
N GLU A 59 33.34 35.27 6.37
CA GLU A 59 33.79 34.04 7.01
C GLU A 59 32.63 33.05 6.89
N ALA A 60 32.83 32.03 6.06
CA ALA A 60 31.87 30.96 5.87
C ALA A 60 31.76 30.18 7.19
N PRO A 61 30.56 29.91 7.72
CA PRO A 61 30.45 28.88 8.74
C PRO A 61 30.80 27.56 8.07
N GLU A 62 31.91 26.95 8.51
CA GLU A 62 32.27 25.59 8.14
C GLU A 62 31.05 24.69 8.41
N PRO A 63 30.65 23.82 7.47
CA PRO A 63 29.63 22.84 7.78
C PRO A 63 30.21 21.91 8.84
N ASP A 64 29.70 22.06 10.06
CA ASP A 64 29.78 21.06 11.11
C ASP A 64 29.31 19.74 10.50
N THR A 65 30.28 18.91 10.16
CA THR A 65 30.09 17.57 9.60
C THR A 65 30.07 16.53 10.72
N GLY A 66 29.85 16.97 11.96
CA GLY A 66 29.38 16.13 13.05
C GLY A 66 27.88 15.91 12.91
N ASP A 67 27.49 14.64 12.84
CA ASP A 67 26.11 14.16 13.06
C ASP A 67 25.16 14.00 11.85
N ALA A 68 25.71 13.97 10.62
CA ALA A 68 25.02 13.35 9.48
C ALA A 68 25.36 11.85 9.32
N THR A 69 26.28 11.34 10.14
CA THR A 69 26.84 9.98 10.04
C THR A 69 26.18 8.97 10.99
N GLU A 70 25.31 9.42 11.92
CA GLU A 70 24.63 8.52 12.87
C GLU A 70 23.16 8.22 12.50
N SER A 71 22.51 9.04 11.67
CA SER A 71 21.20 8.73 11.06
C SER A 71 21.30 8.05 9.69
N ALA A 72 22.51 7.70 9.26
CA ALA A 72 22.80 6.79 8.14
C ALA A 72 23.21 5.40 8.66
N ALA A 73 22.65 5.01 9.82
CA ALA A 73 22.74 3.65 10.33
C ALA A 73 22.26 2.67 9.25
N LYS A 74 23.23 2.04 8.57
CA LYS A 74 23.13 0.84 7.74
C LYS A 74 21.76 0.65 7.06
N ALA A 75 21.65 1.11 5.82
CA ALA A 75 20.77 0.46 4.85
C ALA A 75 21.30 -0.97 4.63
N GLY A 76 21.01 -1.88 5.55
CA GLY A 76 21.15 -3.31 5.31
C GLY A 76 20.16 -3.70 4.22
N ALA A 77 20.57 -4.56 3.29
CA ALA A 77 19.71 -5.08 2.24
C ALA A 77 18.35 -5.53 2.81
N LEU A 78 17.24 -5.34 2.10
CA LEU A 78 15.92 -5.83 2.55
C LEU A 78 15.98 -7.32 2.88
N ARG A 79 16.73 -8.10 2.08
CA ARG A 79 17.00 -9.51 2.36
C ARG A 79 17.64 -9.74 3.73
N GLU A 80 18.60 -8.90 4.14
CA GLU A 80 19.21 -8.97 5.47
C GLU A 80 18.17 -8.67 6.57
N SER A 81 17.30 -7.69 6.34
CA SER A 81 16.22 -7.34 7.28
C SER A 81 15.16 -8.44 7.41
N LEU A 82 14.92 -9.21 6.35
CA LEU A 82 14.00 -10.35 6.33
C LEU A 82 14.63 -11.61 6.94
N GLY A 83 15.95 -11.76 6.86
CA GLY A 83 16.65 -12.98 7.29
C GLY A 83 16.07 -14.23 6.63
N GLU A 84 15.81 -15.28 7.42
CA GLU A 84 15.22 -16.54 6.94
C GLU A 84 13.84 -16.37 6.28
N ALA A 85 13.11 -15.29 6.59
CA ALA A 85 11.82 -15.02 5.97
C ALA A 85 11.96 -14.72 4.47
N ALA A 86 13.12 -14.23 4.00
CA ALA A 86 13.37 -14.05 2.57
C ALA A 86 13.26 -15.38 1.81
N SER A 87 13.78 -16.47 2.40
CA SER A 87 13.68 -17.80 1.79
C SER A 87 12.27 -18.39 1.81
N VAL A 88 11.35 -17.86 2.63
CA VAL A 88 9.92 -18.20 2.56
C VAL A 88 9.28 -17.52 1.36
N VAL A 89 9.62 -16.25 1.09
CA VAL A 89 9.15 -15.51 -0.09
C VAL A 89 9.65 -16.19 -1.38
N GLU A 90 10.93 -16.57 -1.44
CA GLU A 90 11.53 -17.21 -2.62
C GLU A 90 10.95 -18.60 -2.91
N ARG A 91 10.65 -19.38 -1.87
CA ARG A 91 10.23 -20.78 -1.99
C ARG A 91 8.72 -20.99 -1.83
N ALA A 92 7.95 -19.90 -1.79
CA ALA A 92 6.51 -19.95 -1.58
C ALA A 92 5.84 -20.85 -2.62
N THR A 93 5.17 -21.90 -2.14
CA THR A 93 4.41 -22.82 -3.00
C THR A 93 3.07 -22.23 -3.40
N ASP A 94 2.54 -21.34 -2.56
CA ASP A 94 1.30 -20.61 -2.78
C ASP A 94 1.53 -19.12 -2.53
N VAL A 95 1.00 -18.29 -3.44
CA VAL A 95 1.03 -16.85 -3.29
C VAL A 95 -0.34 -16.29 -3.64
N GLU A 96 -0.92 -15.59 -2.68
CA GLU A 96 -2.20 -14.90 -2.85
C GLU A 96 -1.99 -13.39 -2.91
N ILE A 97 -2.79 -12.71 -3.72
CA ILE A 97 -2.87 -11.26 -3.79
C ILE A 97 -4.28 -10.80 -3.42
N ALA A 98 -4.40 -9.67 -2.73
CA ALA A 98 -5.69 -9.09 -2.38
C ALA A 98 -5.62 -7.57 -2.26
N ARG A 99 -6.76 -6.90 -2.45
CA ARG A 99 -6.92 -5.50 -2.04
C ARG A 99 -7.26 -5.47 -0.55
N LEU A 100 -6.66 -4.55 0.20
CA LEU A 100 -6.84 -4.44 1.64
C LEU A 100 -7.41 -3.08 2.02
N ARG A 101 -8.21 -3.07 3.08
CA ARG A 101 -8.77 -1.87 3.66
C ARG A 101 -7.77 -1.18 4.56
N VAL A 102 -7.61 0.13 4.38
CA VAL A 102 -6.81 0.96 5.30
C VAL A 102 -7.55 1.07 6.64
N ILE A 103 -6.85 0.68 7.70
CA ILE A 103 -7.27 0.87 9.09
C ILE A 103 -6.11 1.51 9.88
N ALA A 104 -6.37 1.94 11.11
CA ALA A 104 -5.32 2.45 11.98
C ALA A 104 -4.21 1.40 12.17
N ALA A 105 -2.95 1.82 12.03
CA ALA A 105 -1.79 0.93 12.11
C ALA A 105 -1.74 0.11 13.42
N LEU A 106 -2.16 0.70 14.55
CA LEU A 106 -2.25 0.01 15.84
C LEU A 106 -3.22 -1.18 15.79
N HIS A 107 -4.36 -1.05 15.11
CA HIS A 107 -5.30 -2.15 14.93
C HIS A 107 -4.73 -3.23 14.00
N ALA A 108 -4.07 -2.82 12.91
CA ALA A 108 -3.43 -3.77 12.00
C ALA A 108 -2.32 -4.58 12.72
N GLN A 109 -1.51 -3.94 13.58
CA GLN A 109 -0.47 -4.63 14.35
C GLN A 109 -0.99 -5.81 15.16
N VAL A 110 -2.18 -5.68 15.74
CA VAL A 110 -2.83 -6.74 16.53
C VAL A 110 -3.31 -7.89 15.63
N GLY A 111 -3.59 -7.67 14.35
CA GLY A 111 -4.11 -8.69 13.42
C GLY A 111 -3.04 -9.46 12.62
N ARG A 112 -1.77 -9.06 12.70
CA ARG A 112 -0.67 -9.62 11.90
C ARG A 112 -0.56 -11.15 12.02
N LEU A 113 -0.61 -11.85 10.88
CA LEU A 113 -0.53 -13.31 10.75
C LEU A 113 -1.60 -14.12 11.52
N LYS A 114 -2.63 -13.49 12.09
CA LYS A 114 -3.59 -14.18 12.97
C LYS A 114 -4.73 -14.90 12.26
N SER A 115 -5.04 -14.49 11.03
CA SER A 115 -6.20 -15.03 10.30
C SER A 115 -5.98 -14.99 8.80
N ASP A 116 -6.75 -15.80 8.08
CA ASP A 116 -6.72 -15.80 6.62
C ASP A 116 -7.54 -14.64 6.02
N THR A 117 -8.38 -14.00 6.83
CA THR A 117 -9.20 -12.82 6.45
C THR A 117 -8.44 -11.50 6.44
N THR A 118 -7.16 -11.53 6.84
CA THR A 118 -6.28 -10.35 6.93
C THR A 118 -4.94 -10.64 6.29
N ILE A 119 -4.33 -9.65 5.64
CA ILE A 119 -2.93 -9.70 5.19
C ILE A 119 -2.17 -8.57 5.88
N ALA A 120 -1.05 -8.90 6.51
CA ALA A 120 -0.26 -7.99 7.33
C ALA A 120 -1.08 -7.29 8.43
N GLY A 121 -2.18 -7.95 8.85
CA GLY A 121 -3.16 -7.44 9.82
C GLY A 121 -4.21 -6.48 9.26
N TYR A 122 -4.15 -6.13 7.98
CA TYR A 122 -5.19 -5.33 7.32
C TYR A 122 -6.29 -6.24 6.76
N PRO A 123 -7.57 -5.88 6.90
CA PRO A 123 -8.68 -6.68 6.37
C PRO A 123 -8.65 -6.76 4.84
N ILE A 124 -8.91 -7.95 4.30
CA ILE A 124 -9.10 -8.15 2.86
C ILE A 124 -10.43 -7.51 2.43
N GLU A 125 -10.40 -6.75 1.34
CA GLU A 125 -11.59 -6.27 0.64
C GLU A 125 -11.99 -7.26 -0.46
N GLY A 126 -13.08 -8.01 -0.23
CA GLY A 126 -13.54 -9.03 -1.15
C GLY A 126 -12.81 -10.35 -0.95
N ALA A 127 -12.21 -10.89 -2.01
CA ALA A 127 -11.54 -12.18 -2.00
C ALA A 127 -10.06 -12.04 -2.39
N SER A 128 -9.21 -12.87 -1.80
CA SER A 128 -7.85 -13.09 -2.31
C SER A 128 -7.90 -13.84 -3.65
N ARG A 129 -6.85 -13.67 -4.43
CA ARG A 129 -6.65 -14.34 -5.72
C ARG A 129 -5.32 -15.08 -5.70
N PRO A 130 -5.28 -16.37 -6.02
CA PRO A 130 -4.01 -17.07 -6.20
C PRO A 130 -3.30 -16.51 -7.44
N LEU A 131 -1.98 -16.44 -7.37
CA LEU A 131 -1.14 -16.03 -8.48
C LEU A 131 -0.61 -17.24 -9.26
N ASP A 132 -0.53 -17.09 -10.57
CA ASP A 132 0.16 -18.06 -11.40
C ASP A 132 1.68 -18.02 -11.17
N GLN A 133 2.38 -19.05 -11.64
CA GLN A 133 3.82 -19.19 -11.42
C GLN A 133 4.65 -18.04 -12.02
N GLY A 134 4.27 -17.53 -13.20
CA GLY A 134 5.01 -16.46 -13.87
C GLY A 134 4.90 -15.14 -13.11
N THR A 135 3.67 -14.78 -12.74
CA THR A 135 3.40 -13.58 -11.93
C THR A 135 4.07 -13.67 -10.56
N ARG A 136 4.04 -14.86 -9.93
CA ARG A 136 4.75 -15.10 -8.67
C ARG A 136 6.26 -14.84 -8.79
N THR A 137 6.92 -15.41 -9.80
CA THR A 137 8.37 -15.23 -9.99
C THR A 137 8.71 -13.74 -10.18
N GLN A 138 7.96 -13.02 -11.01
CA GLN A 138 8.16 -11.59 -11.22
C GLN A 138 8.01 -10.77 -9.94
N LEU A 139 7.02 -11.11 -9.10
CA LEU A 139 6.82 -10.42 -7.82
C LEU A 139 7.93 -10.72 -6.82
N VAL A 140 8.37 -11.98 -6.71
CA VAL A 140 9.51 -12.34 -5.84
C VAL A 140 10.76 -11.56 -6.24
N ASP A 141 11.07 -11.49 -7.54
CA ASP A 141 12.21 -10.74 -8.06
C ASP A 141 12.08 -9.25 -7.75
N THR A 142 10.88 -8.67 -7.95
CA THR A 142 10.61 -7.26 -7.65
C THR A 142 10.74 -6.96 -6.15
N LEU A 143 10.18 -7.83 -5.31
CA LEU A 143 10.11 -7.60 -3.87
C LEU A 143 11.45 -7.76 -3.18
N LEU A 144 12.33 -8.64 -3.66
CA LEU A 144 13.60 -8.92 -2.99
C LEU A 144 14.80 -8.19 -3.62
N ASP A 145 14.58 -7.41 -4.67
CA ASP A 145 15.58 -6.53 -5.25
C ASP A 145 15.63 -5.20 -4.48
N ASP A 146 16.73 -4.97 -3.77
CA ASP A 146 16.94 -3.80 -2.92
C ASP A 146 16.89 -2.47 -3.69
N SER A 147 17.16 -2.48 -5.00
CA SER A 147 17.09 -1.27 -5.84
C SER A 147 15.67 -0.74 -6.02
N ASN A 148 14.66 -1.56 -5.68
CA ASN A 148 13.26 -1.18 -5.72
C ASN A 148 12.81 -0.38 -4.48
N TYR A 149 13.70 -0.12 -3.52
CA TYR A 149 13.40 0.58 -2.27
C TYR A 149 14.23 1.85 -2.09
N GLN A 150 13.61 2.85 -1.47
CA GLN A 150 14.22 4.13 -1.12
C GLN A 150 14.52 4.16 0.37
N TRP A 151 15.80 4.25 0.72
CA TRP A 151 16.26 4.32 2.10
C TRP A 151 16.27 5.77 2.61
N GLY A 152 15.88 5.96 3.87
CA GLY A 152 15.92 7.28 4.53
C GLY A 152 14.77 8.23 4.17
N PHE A 153 13.79 7.80 3.36
CA PHE A 153 12.63 8.60 3.01
C PHE A 153 11.40 8.23 3.85
N ALA A 154 10.97 9.14 4.72
CA ALA A 154 9.66 9.06 5.37
C ALA A 154 8.64 9.90 4.60
N ARG A 155 7.94 9.30 3.63
CA ARG A 155 6.85 10.00 2.94
C ARG A 155 5.60 9.98 3.84
N ARG A 156 5.22 11.15 4.36
CA ARG A 156 3.98 11.32 5.13
C ARG A 156 2.83 11.63 4.18
N CYS A 157 2.11 10.61 3.76
CA CYS A 157 0.81 10.74 3.12
C CYS A 157 -0.15 9.66 3.63
N ALA A 158 -1.44 9.84 3.33
CA ALA A 158 -2.45 8.84 3.62
C ALA A 158 -2.54 7.86 2.44
N ASN A 159 -2.65 6.56 2.76
CA ASN A 159 -3.00 5.56 1.77
C ASN A 159 -4.51 5.53 1.59
N ASP A 160 -4.95 5.36 0.33
CA ASP A 160 -6.34 5.16 -0.03
C ASP A 160 -6.74 3.68 0.09
N TYR A 161 -5.82 2.78 -0.27
CA TYR A 161 -5.94 1.34 -0.16
C TYR A 161 -4.56 0.70 -0.01
N LEU A 162 -4.51 -0.61 0.27
CA LEU A 162 -3.28 -1.38 0.15
C LEU A 162 -3.48 -2.56 -0.80
N ILE A 163 -2.38 -3.01 -1.42
CA ILE A 163 -2.28 -4.32 -2.05
C ILE A 163 -1.53 -5.23 -1.10
N GLY A 164 -2.16 -6.35 -0.75
CA GLY A 164 -1.61 -7.38 0.12
C GLY A 164 -1.14 -8.58 -0.69
N LEU A 165 -0.01 -9.15 -0.28
CA LEU A 165 0.51 -10.42 -0.76
C LEU A 165 0.71 -11.37 0.42
N ARG A 166 0.40 -12.65 0.24
CA ARG A 166 0.68 -13.70 1.23
C ARG A 166 1.50 -14.79 0.57
N PHE A 167 2.70 -15.03 1.08
CA PHE A 167 3.62 -16.07 0.65
C PHE A 167 3.55 -17.23 1.64
N THR A 168 3.11 -18.39 1.18
CA THR A 168 2.91 -19.56 2.03
C THR A 168 3.78 -20.73 1.56
N THR A 169 4.46 -21.33 2.51
CA THR A 169 5.12 -22.64 2.38
C THR A 169 4.43 -23.64 3.30
N ALA A 170 4.85 -24.91 3.28
CA ALA A 170 4.32 -25.90 4.21
C ALA A 170 4.60 -25.58 5.69
N ALA A 171 5.64 -24.80 5.99
CA ALA A 171 6.10 -24.55 7.36
C ALA A 171 5.93 -23.11 7.85
N ALA A 172 5.81 -22.14 6.94
CA ALA A 172 5.86 -20.73 7.28
C ALA A 172 5.03 -19.87 6.31
N LYS A 173 4.68 -18.68 6.79
CA LYS A 173 3.95 -17.65 6.05
C LYS A 173 4.63 -16.29 6.22
N VAL A 174 4.75 -15.56 5.12
CA VAL A 174 5.17 -14.15 5.10
C VAL A 174 4.07 -13.34 4.43
N GLU A 175 3.70 -12.23 5.03
CA GLU A 175 2.70 -11.32 4.47
C GLU A 175 3.37 -9.99 4.10
N PHE A 176 2.95 -9.40 3.01
CA PHE A 176 3.44 -8.13 2.51
C PHE A 176 2.25 -7.22 2.25
N ALA A 177 2.43 -5.92 2.46
CA ALA A 177 1.45 -4.91 2.06
C ALA A 177 2.13 -3.68 1.46
N LEU A 178 1.55 -3.17 0.38
CA LEU A 178 1.92 -1.95 -0.32
C LEU A 178 0.77 -0.95 -0.23
N GLY A 179 0.97 0.17 0.46
CA GLY A 179 0.03 1.28 0.53
C GLY A 179 0.15 2.21 -0.67
N MET A 180 -0.99 2.56 -1.29
CA MET A 180 -1.06 3.52 -2.41
C MET A 180 -1.86 4.77 -2.00
N PRO A 181 -1.47 5.97 -2.46
CA PRO A 181 -0.38 6.28 -3.40
C PRO A 181 0.98 6.48 -2.72
N CYS A 182 1.13 6.15 -1.43
CA CYS A 182 2.35 6.47 -0.69
C CYS A 182 3.53 5.54 -0.98
N GLU A 183 3.29 4.43 -1.67
CA GLU A 183 4.28 3.38 -1.98
C GLU A 183 4.92 2.80 -0.70
N GLN A 184 4.19 2.84 0.42
CA GLN A 184 4.64 2.35 1.71
C GLN A 184 4.54 0.82 1.72
N ALA A 185 5.68 0.17 1.70
CA ALA A 185 5.80 -1.27 1.62
C ALA A 185 6.30 -1.85 2.95
N PHE A 186 5.71 -2.94 3.42
CA PHE A 186 6.20 -3.63 4.60
C PHE A 186 5.88 -5.12 4.55
N PHE A 187 6.79 -5.90 5.13
CA PHE A 187 6.66 -7.33 5.36
C PHE A 187 6.32 -7.59 6.82
N VAL A 188 5.60 -8.68 7.03
CA VAL A 188 5.22 -9.22 8.33
C VAL A 188 5.54 -10.71 8.32
N PHE A 189 6.32 -11.15 9.30
CA PHE A 189 6.81 -12.52 9.38
C PHE A 189 7.06 -12.91 10.84
N THR A 190 7.21 -14.21 11.09
CA THR A 190 7.61 -14.73 12.38
C THR A 190 9.13 -14.83 12.44
N ALA A 191 9.73 -14.20 13.45
CA ALA A 191 11.12 -14.35 13.87
C ALA A 191 11.18 -15.06 15.24
N ASP A 192 12.38 -15.28 15.77
CA ASP A 192 12.60 -16.02 17.03
C ASP A 192 11.88 -15.40 18.24
N ASP A 193 11.71 -14.07 18.24
CA ASP A 193 11.05 -13.29 19.30
C ASP A 193 9.55 -13.05 19.05
N GLY A 194 9.00 -13.60 17.96
CA GLY A 194 7.58 -13.54 17.62
C GLY A 194 7.30 -12.86 16.28
N VAL A 195 6.14 -12.21 16.18
CA VAL A 195 5.71 -11.56 14.93
C VAL A 195 6.37 -10.19 14.80
N THR A 196 7.20 -10.05 13.78
CA THR A 196 7.92 -8.82 13.47
C THR A 196 7.46 -8.22 12.14
N SER A 197 7.91 -6.99 11.87
CA SER A 197 7.67 -6.32 10.60
C SER A 197 8.84 -5.41 10.22
N THR A 198 9.19 -5.40 8.93
CA THR A 198 10.14 -4.44 8.35
C THR A 198 9.51 -3.79 7.13
N GLY A 199 9.89 -2.55 6.80
CA GLY A 199 9.28 -1.84 5.69
C GLY A 199 10.05 -0.61 5.26
N GLN A 200 9.80 -0.18 4.03
CA GLN A 200 10.41 0.96 3.37
C GLN A 200 9.45 1.57 2.35
N ILE A 201 9.85 2.68 1.73
CA ILE A 201 9.16 3.23 0.57
C ILE A 201 9.68 2.52 -0.68
N MET A 202 8.79 1.93 -1.48
CA MET A 202 9.15 1.41 -2.80
C MET A 202 9.30 2.53 -3.81
N THR A 203 10.05 2.29 -4.88
CA THR A 203 10.02 3.17 -6.05
C THR A 203 8.68 3.04 -6.76
N THR A 204 8.21 4.12 -7.40
CA THR A 204 6.98 4.12 -8.21
C THR A 204 6.98 3.02 -9.27
N ALA A 205 8.12 2.77 -9.92
CA ALA A 205 8.24 1.73 -10.94
C ALA A 205 8.01 0.32 -10.35
N ALA A 206 8.55 0.05 -9.16
CA ALA A 206 8.37 -1.24 -8.51
C ALA A 206 6.95 -1.41 -7.94
N ALA A 207 6.39 -0.35 -7.35
CA ALA A 207 5.01 -0.32 -6.91
C ALA A 207 4.05 -0.58 -8.08
N GLN A 208 4.30 0.01 -9.25
CA GLN A 208 3.49 -0.22 -10.45
C GLN A 208 3.53 -1.68 -10.91
N ARG A 209 4.67 -2.37 -10.85
CA ARG A 209 4.74 -3.81 -11.20
C ARG A 209 3.84 -4.66 -10.29
N ILE A 210 3.72 -4.29 -9.01
CA ILE A 210 2.82 -4.95 -8.06
C ILE A 210 1.36 -4.67 -8.41
N LEU A 211 1.04 -3.43 -8.80
CA LEU A 211 -0.30 -3.07 -9.28
C LEU A 211 -0.68 -3.79 -10.58
N ASP A 212 0.26 -3.93 -11.51
CA ASP A 212 0.03 -4.65 -12.76
C ASP A 212 -0.26 -6.13 -12.49
N ALA A 213 0.45 -6.75 -11.54
CA ALA A 213 0.17 -8.11 -11.07
C ALA A 213 -1.22 -8.21 -10.40
N ALA A 214 -1.61 -7.22 -9.60
CA ALA A 214 -2.95 -7.13 -9.01
C ALA A 214 -4.05 -7.04 -10.09
N GLY A 215 -3.85 -6.18 -11.10
CA GLY A 215 -4.76 -6.04 -12.22
C GLY A 215 -4.86 -7.31 -13.06
N ALA A 216 -3.74 -7.98 -13.33
CA ALA A 216 -3.71 -9.27 -14.02
C ALA A 216 -4.46 -10.37 -13.25
N ALA A 217 -4.43 -10.33 -11.92
CA ALA A 217 -5.21 -11.22 -11.04
C ALA A 217 -6.70 -10.83 -10.92
N GLY A 218 -7.13 -9.74 -11.58
CA GLY A 218 -8.51 -9.26 -11.56
C GLY A 218 -8.90 -8.51 -10.28
N LEU A 219 -7.92 -7.90 -9.61
CA LEU A 219 -8.20 -6.94 -8.54
C LEU A 219 -8.49 -5.55 -9.12
N PRO A 220 -9.42 -4.78 -8.50
CA PRO A 220 -9.76 -3.43 -8.94
C PRO A 220 -8.72 -2.38 -8.53
#